data_AF-A0A7T8KL06-F1
#
_entry.id   AF-A0A7T8KL06-F1
#
_cell.length_a   1.000
_cell.length_b   1.000
_cell.length_c   1.000
_cell.angle_alpha   90.00
_cell.angle_beta   90.00
_cell.angle_gamma   90.00
#
_symmetry.space_group_name_H-M   'P 1'
#
loop_
_entity.id
_entity.type
_entity.pdbx_description
1 polymer ?
#
loop_
_entity_poly.entity_id
_entity_poly.type
_entity_poly.pdbx_seq_one_letter_code
_entity_poly.pdbx_strand_id
1 'polypeptide(L)'
;MGLAISFVATAKEKVWYHGCPKRGKGCYNTNLTDKGGCCIWYNEAQYLGDIEEHLGITIQQVSKEMKIKADEFDGKVVYGEKKKEL
;
A
#
# COMPACT_ATOMS: atom_id res chain seq x y z
N MET A 1 -12.96 14.54 4.70
CA MET A 1 -11.51 14.21 4.70
C MET A 1 -11.38 12.72 4.41
N GLY A 2 -10.45 12.29 3.56
CA GLY A 2 -10.23 10.86 3.28
C GLY A 2 -9.17 10.28 4.20
N LEU A 3 -9.35 9.05 4.69
CA LEU A 3 -8.36 8.30 5.45
C LEU A 3 -7.72 7.25 4.53
N ALA A 4 -6.39 7.26 4.43
CA ALA A 4 -5.63 6.21 3.76
C ALA A 4 -4.91 5.39 4.84
N ILE A 5 -5.05 4.07 4.77
CA ILE A 5 -4.40 3.11 5.67
C ILE A 5 -3.55 2.20 4.80
N SER A 6 -2.29 2.00 5.20
CA SER A 6 -1.38 1.03 4.59
C SER A 6 -1.13 -0.11 5.56
N PHE A 7 -1.23 -1.35 5.09
CA PHE A 7 -0.80 -2.54 5.84
C PHE A 7 0.57 -2.94 5.31
N VAL A 8 1.55 -3.05 6.22
CA VAL A 8 2.95 -3.33 5.89
C VAL A 8 3.41 -4.52 6.72
N ALA A 9 3.75 -5.62 6.04
CA ALA A 9 4.28 -6.84 6.61
C ALA A 9 5.71 -6.63 7.09
N THR A 10 6.04 -7.29 8.21
CA THR A 10 7.38 -7.24 8.81
C THR A 10 8.36 -8.24 8.18
N ALA A 11 7.87 -9.13 7.32
CA ALA A 11 8.65 -10.16 6.65
C ALA A 11 8.54 -10.01 5.14
N LYS A 12 9.55 -10.50 4.41
CA LYS A 12 9.49 -10.57 2.94
C LYS A 12 8.48 -11.64 2.53
N GLU A 13 7.62 -11.28 1.59
CA GLU A 13 6.61 -12.19 1.06
C GLU A 13 6.90 -12.54 -0.39
N LYS A 14 6.64 -13.79 -0.76
CA LYS A 14 6.75 -14.21 -2.15
C LYS A 14 5.41 -13.96 -2.84
N VAL A 15 5.40 -13.01 -3.77
CA VAL A 15 4.18 -12.57 -4.46
C VAL A 15 4.25 -12.83 -5.95
N TRP A 16 3.09 -12.92 -6.61
CA TRP A 16 3.01 -12.98 -8.06
C TRP A 16 3.26 -11.61 -8.68
N TYR A 17 4.17 -11.55 -9.65
CA TYR A 17 4.54 -10.33 -10.38
C TYR A 17 4.52 -10.64 -11.88
N HIS A 18 3.37 -11.07 -12.40
CA HIS A 18 3.25 -11.58 -13.75
C HIS A 18 3.84 -10.64 -14.83
N GLY A 19 5.09 -10.90 -15.23
CA GLY A 19 5.76 -10.27 -16.37
C GLY A 19 5.62 -11.08 -17.67
N CYS A 20 4.95 -12.23 -17.64
CA CYS A 20 4.80 -13.09 -18.80
C CYS A 20 3.88 -12.45 -19.87
N PRO A 21 4.07 -12.73 -21.18
CA PRO A 21 3.25 -12.12 -22.24
C PRO A 21 1.74 -12.36 -22.10
N LYS A 22 1.38 -13.49 -21.46
CA LYS A 22 -0.02 -13.86 -21.19
C LYS A 22 -0.63 -13.17 -19.97
N ARG A 23 0.12 -12.28 -19.29
CA ARG A 23 -0.31 -11.52 -18.10
C ARG A 23 -0.96 -12.40 -17.02
N GLY A 24 -0.35 -13.56 -16.76
CA GLY A 24 -0.82 -14.51 -15.76
C GLY A 24 -1.88 -15.51 -16.22
N LYS A 25 -2.49 -15.34 -17.41
CA LYS A 25 -3.51 -16.29 -17.91
C LYS A 25 -2.92 -17.70 -18.11
N GLY A 26 -3.30 -18.63 -17.23
CA GLY A 26 -2.81 -20.02 -17.22
C GLY A 26 -1.35 -20.16 -16.77
N CYS A 27 -0.82 -19.20 -16.01
CA CYS A 27 0.56 -19.24 -15.52
C CYS A 27 0.60 -19.86 -14.11
N TYR A 28 1.43 -20.89 -13.94
CA TYR A 28 1.65 -21.57 -12.67
C TYR A 28 3.14 -21.62 -12.29
N ASN A 29 3.99 -20.88 -13.01
CA ASN A 29 5.42 -20.86 -12.76
C ASN A 29 5.73 -19.98 -11.54
N THR A 30 5.83 -20.61 -10.37
CA THR A 30 6.12 -19.96 -9.09
C THR A 30 7.60 -19.65 -8.89
N ASN A 31 8.48 -19.91 -9.87
CA ASN A 31 9.88 -19.51 -9.73
C ASN A 31 10.01 -17.98 -9.66
N LEU A 32 11.15 -17.52 -9.14
CA LEU A 32 11.43 -16.09 -9.14
C LEU A 32 11.68 -15.58 -10.56
N THR A 33 11.42 -14.30 -10.80
CA THR A 33 11.66 -13.65 -12.10
C THR A 33 13.12 -13.70 -12.52
N ASP A 34 14.08 -13.68 -11.59
CA ASP A 34 15.51 -13.89 -11.86
C ASP A 34 15.82 -15.30 -12.41
N LYS A 35 14.90 -16.26 -12.23
CA LYS A 35 14.98 -17.62 -12.76
C LYS A 35 13.96 -17.87 -13.87
N GLY A 36 13.46 -16.81 -14.51
CA GLY A 36 12.45 -16.89 -15.58
C GLY A 36 11.05 -17.30 -15.11
N GLY A 37 10.76 -17.21 -13.80
CA GLY A 37 9.43 -17.42 -13.25
C GLY A 37 8.57 -16.16 -13.16
N CYS A 38 7.48 -16.22 -12.40
CA CYS A 38 6.49 -15.14 -12.28
C CYS A 38 6.27 -14.68 -10.84
N CYS A 39 7.21 -14.94 -9.94
CA CYS A 39 7.20 -14.44 -8.57
C CYS A 39 8.35 -13.48 -8.29
N ILE A 40 8.16 -12.60 -7.32
CA ILE A 40 9.23 -11.78 -6.72
C ILE A 40 9.18 -11.92 -5.20
N TRP A 41 10.28 -11.53 -4.55
CA TRP A 41 10.25 -11.20 -3.13
C TRP A 41 9.82 -9.75 -2.96
N TYR A 42 8.69 -9.56 -2.29
CA TYR A 42 8.13 -8.26 -1.96
C TYR A 42 8.61 -7.86 -0.56
N ASN A 43 9.31 -6.74 -0.47
CA ASN A 43 9.89 -6.24 0.77
C ASN A 43 9.15 -4.96 1.20
N GLU A 44 8.03 -5.12 1.88
CA GLU A 44 7.13 -4.02 2.20
C GLU A 44 7.77 -2.96 3.10
N ALA A 45 8.63 -3.37 4.04
CA ALA A 45 9.37 -2.43 4.89
C ALA A 45 10.30 -1.51 4.08
N GLN A 46 10.92 -2.03 3.02
CA GLN A 46 11.74 -1.22 2.12
C GLN A 46 10.88 -0.29 1.28
N TYR A 47 9.79 -0.79 0.69
CA TYR A 47 8.90 0.04 -0.10
C TYR A 47 8.23 1.16 0.71
N LEU A 48 7.93 0.92 1.98
CA LEU A 48 7.47 1.97 2.88
C LEU A 48 8.51 3.09 2.98
N GLY A 49 9.79 2.75 3.19
CA GLY A 49 10.87 3.72 3.23
C GLY A 49 11.03 4.49 1.91
N ASP A 50 10.97 3.81 0.77
CA ASP A 50 11.04 4.44 -0.56
C ASP A 50 9.87 5.43 -0.79
N ILE A 51 8.67 5.10 -0.28
CA ILE A 51 7.48 5.97 -0.34
C ILE A 51 7.66 7.18 0.58
N GLU A 52 8.13 6.98 1.81
CA GLU A 52 8.40 8.07 2.75
C GLU A 52 9.45 9.05 2.22
N GLU A 53 10.52 8.53 1.59
CA GLU A 53 11.53 9.33 0.91
C GLU A 53 10.93 10.13 -0.25
N HIS A 54 10.14 9.48 -1.10
CA HIS A 54 9.51 10.12 -2.25
C HIS A 54 8.52 11.23 -1.84
N LEU A 55 7.78 11.03 -0.76
CA LEU A 55 6.84 12.01 -0.22
C LEU A 55 7.51 13.08 0.65
N GLY A 56 8.75 12.84 1.10
CA GLY A 56 9.47 13.70 2.04
C GLY A 56 8.82 13.77 3.43
N ILE A 57 8.02 12.78 3.80
CA ILE A 57 7.32 12.70 5.09
C ILE A 57 7.43 11.30 5.67
N THR A 58 7.51 11.20 6.99
CA THR A 58 7.37 9.93 7.71
C THR A 58 5.90 9.61 7.91
N ILE A 59 5.47 8.43 7.49
CA ILE A 59 4.11 7.94 7.66
C ILE A 59 3.95 7.44 9.09
N GLN A 60 2.92 7.96 9.78
CA GLN A 60 2.67 7.59 11.17
C GLN A 60 2.19 6.14 11.27
N GLN A 61 2.84 5.37 12.14
CA GLN A 61 2.41 4.02 12.48
C GLN A 61 1.34 4.08 13.58
N VAL A 62 0.28 3.31 13.40
CA VAL A 62 -0.80 3.18 14.37
C VAL A 62 -0.67 1.88 15.16
N SER A 63 -1.00 1.91 16.44
CA SER A 63 -1.08 0.68 17.25
C SER A 63 -2.32 -0.13 16.89
N LYS A 64 -2.41 -1.37 17.39
CA LYS A 64 -3.57 -2.26 17.21
C LYS A 64 -4.90 -1.66 17.71
N GLU A 65 -4.83 -0.64 18.55
CA GLU A 65 -5.96 -0.03 19.26
C GLU A 65 -6.31 1.34 18.69
N MET A 66 -6.26 1.48 17.35
CA MET A 66 -6.61 2.73 16.68
C MET A 66 -8.09 3.07 16.91
N LYS A 67 -8.35 4.07 17.77
CA LYS A 67 -9.68 4.63 17.97
C LYS A 67 -9.96 5.66 16.88
N ILE A 68 -10.75 5.27 15.88
CA ILE A 68 -11.29 6.21 14.90
C ILE A 68 -12.33 7.07 15.63
N LYS A 69 -12.10 8.38 15.70
CA LYS A 69 -13.11 9.31 16.22
C LYS A 69 -14.29 9.28 15.25
N ALA A 70 -15.50 9.01 15.75
CA ALA A 70 -16.70 9.17 14.94
C ALA A 70 -16.78 10.65 14.51
N ASP A 71 -16.97 10.89 13.21
CA ASP A 71 -17.18 12.24 12.67
C ASP A 71 -18.47 12.82 13.26
N GLU A 72 -18.41 13.97 13.94
CA GLU A 72 -19.57 14.75 14.42
C GLU A 72 -20.29 15.50 13.27
N PHE A 73 -20.31 14.97 12.06
CA PHE A 73 -20.71 15.73 10.86
C PHE A 73 -21.98 15.20 10.19
N ASP A 74 -23.11 15.87 10.44
CA ASP A 74 -24.47 15.58 9.94
C ASP A 74 -24.79 16.30 8.60
N GLY A 75 -23.85 16.30 7.64
CA GLY A 75 -24.02 17.10 6.41
C GLY A 75 -23.25 16.62 5.19
N LYS A 76 -23.78 16.93 3.99
CA LYS A 76 -23.21 16.59 2.67
C LYS A 76 -21.74 17.00 2.56
N VAL A 77 -20.85 16.00 2.57
CA VAL A 77 -19.40 16.18 2.34
C VAL A 77 -19.13 16.25 0.85
N VAL A 78 -18.55 17.37 0.38
CA VAL A 78 -17.93 17.47 -0.94
C VAL A 78 -16.47 17.02 -0.82
N TYR A 79 -16.10 15.97 -1.55
CA TYR A 79 -14.75 15.42 -1.57
C TYR A 79 -13.86 16.22 -2.54
N GLY A 80 -12.62 16.52 -2.15
CA GLY A 80 -11.58 17.04 -3.06
C GLY A 80 -11.17 18.52 -2.89
N GLU A 81 -11.79 19.28 -2.00
CA GLU A 81 -11.37 20.67 -1.74
C GLU A 81 -10.39 20.80 -0.57
N LYS A 82 -9.37 21.64 -0.75
CA LYS A 82 -8.41 22.00 0.29
C LYS A 82 -9.13 22.80 1.37
N LYS A 83 -9.05 22.34 2.62
CA LYS A 83 -9.63 23.02 3.79
C LYS A 83 -9.05 24.44 3.86
N LYS A 84 -9.89 25.47 3.79
CA LYS A 84 -9.49 26.85 4.04
C LYS A 84 -9.40 27.04 5.55
N GLU A 85 -8.26 27.50 6.05
CA GLU A 85 -8.10 27.88 7.44
C GLU A 85 -8.94 29.14 7.73
N LEU A 86 -9.58 29.15 8.90
CA LEU A 86 -10.39 30.24 9.46
C LEU A 86 -9.57 30.95 10.54
#